data_AF-A0A8J7EDK9-F1
#
_entry.id   AF-A0A8J7EDK9-F1
#
_cell.length_a   1.000
_cell.length_b   1.000
_cell.length_c   1.000
_cell.angle_alpha   90.00
_cell.angle_beta   90.00
_cell.angle_gamma   90.00
#
_symmetry.space_group_name_H-M   'P 1'
#
loop_
_entity.id
_entity.type
_entity.pdbx_description
1 polymer ?
#
loop_
_entity_poly.entity_id
_entity_poly.type
_entity_poly.pdbx_seq_one_letter_code
_entity_poly.pdbx_strand_id
1 'polypeptide(L)' 'MSYATSRNPEGRPSEYGETKTRVNMSLTPTSVDGLDILARTFKLSRSEFIERIGRGLIAVSVTPQMLAPEASKEEDAVAV' A
#
# COMPACT_ATOMS: atom_id res chain seq x y z
N MET A 1 -21.78 19.88 -17.12
CA MET A 1 -21.46 18.43 -17.11
C MET A 1 -21.72 17.91 -15.71
N SER A 2 -22.71 17.03 -15.54
CA SER A 2 -23.07 16.44 -14.24
C SER A 2 -22.27 15.16 -14.06
N TYR A 3 -21.31 15.12 -13.14
CA TYR A 3 -20.66 13.86 -12.75
C TYR A 3 -21.69 13.02 -11.98
N ALA A 4 -22.12 11.91 -12.55
CA ALA A 4 -22.96 10.96 -11.84
C ALA A 4 -22.18 10.47 -10.61
N THR A 5 -22.56 10.93 -9.42
CA THR A 5 -21.95 10.52 -8.16
C THR A 5 -22.13 9.02 -8.01
N SER A 6 -21.05 8.24 -8.13
CA SER A 6 -21.15 6.81 -7.87
C SER A 6 -21.45 6.61 -6.38
N ARG A 7 -22.42 5.75 -6.12
CA ARG A 7 -22.83 5.39 -4.76
C ARG A 7 -22.27 4.01 -4.44
N ASN A 8 -21.84 3.83 -3.20
CA ASN A 8 -21.48 2.51 -2.71
C ASN A 8 -22.76 1.63 -2.61
N PRO A 9 -22.65 0.30 -2.40
CA PRO A 9 -23.80 -0.59 -2.26
C PRO A 9 -24.78 -0.20 -1.13
N GLU A 10 -24.35 0.65 -0.20
CA GLU A 10 -25.13 1.15 0.94
C GLU A 10 -25.79 2.51 0.63
N GLY A 11 -25.71 2.99 -0.62
CA GLY A 11 -26.32 4.24 -1.08
C GLY A 11 -25.56 5.52 -0.68
N ARG A 12 -24.39 5.40 -0.03
CA ARG A 12 -23.54 6.55 0.34
C ARG A 12 -22.70 7.00 -0.86
N PRO A 13 -22.45 8.31 -1.03
CA PRO A 13 -21.50 8.79 -2.03
C PRO A 13 -20.15 8.09 -1.84
N SER A 14 -19.56 7.58 -2.92
CA SER A 14 -18.17 7.15 -2.86
C SER A 14 -17.28 8.36 -2.53
N GLU A 15 -16.35 8.18 -1.60
CA GLU A 15 -15.41 9.23 -1.15
C GLU A 15 -14.67 9.88 -2.33
N TYR A 16 -14.38 9.10 -3.37
CA TYR A 16 -13.65 9.55 -4.56
C TYR A 16 -14.51 9.60 -5.82
N GLY A 17 -15.83 9.51 -5.69
CA GLY A 17 -16.74 9.52 -6.84
C GLY A 17 -16.66 8.27 -7.73
N GLU A 18 -15.92 7.24 -7.35
CA GLU A 18 -15.76 5.96 -8.07
C GLU A 18 -16.12 4.75 -7.20
N THR A 19 -16.75 3.72 -7.78
CA THR A 19 -17.00 2.47 -7.03
C THR A 19 -15.71 1.66 -6.95
N LYS A 20 -15.34 1.23 -5.72
CA LYS A 20 -14.19 0.35 -5.51
C LYS A 20 -14.36 -0.96 -6.30
N THR A 21 -13.32 -1.35 -7.04
CA THR A 21 -13.26 -2.66 -7.73
C THR A 21 -12.42 -3.63 -6.90
N ARG A 22 -12.83 -4.90 -6.84
CA ARG A 22 -12.08 -5.93 -6.10
C ARG A 22 -10.81 -6.31 -6.86
N VAL A 23 -9.66 -6.15 -6.21
CA VAL A 23 -8.34 -6.58 -6.70
C VAL A 23 -7.79 -7.63 -5.72
N ASN A 24 -7.32 -8.77 -6.22
CA ASN A 24 -6.72 -9.82 -5.40
C ASN A 24 -5.18 -9.72 -5.47
N MET A 25 -4.52 -9.90 -4.34
CA MET A 25 -3.06 -9.83 -4.21
C MET A 25 -2.57 -10.85 -3.18
N SER A 26 -1.49 -11.57 -3.52
CA SER A 26 -0.83 -12.52 -2.62
C SER A 26 0.31 -11.83 -1.89
N LEU A 27 0.32 -11.91 -0.56
CA LEU A 27 1.36 -11.34 0.31
C LEU A 27 1.79 -12.36 1.36
N THR A 28 3.01 -12.22 1.87
CA THR A 28 3.45 -12.99 3.04
C THR A 28 2.69 -12.54 4.29
N PRO A 29 2.51 -13.42 5.31
CA PRO A 29 1.88 -13.02 6.58
C PRO A 29 2.55 -11.81 7.22
N THR A 30 3.89 -11.78 7.24
CA THR A 30 4.67 -10.65 7.77
C THR A 30 4.33 -9.33 7.07
N SER A 31 4.18 -9.33 5.74
CA SER A 31 3.79 -8.13 5.00
C SER A 31 2.35 -7.70 5.32
N VAL A 32 1.44 -8.65 5.55
CA VAL A 32 0.07 -8.35 5.96
C VAL A 32 0.03 -7.69 7.35
N ASP A 33 0.79 -8.22 8.31
CA ASP A 33 0.88 -7.64 9.66
C ASP A 33 1.49 -6.23 9.63
N GLY A 34 2.54 -6.03 8.83
CA GLY A 34 3.13 -4.72 8.60
C GLY A 34 2.12 -3.71 8.04
N LEU A 35 1.32 -4.11 7.04
CA LEU A 35 0.26 -3.28 6.48
C LEU A 35 -0.83 -2.93 7.50
N ASP A 36 -1.17 -3.84 8.41
CA ASP A 36 -2.13 -3.57 9.48
C ASP A 36 -1.63 -2.55 10.48
N ILE A 37 -0.37 -2.66 10.89
CA ILE A 37 0.26 -1.70 11.80
C ILE A 37 0.29 -0.31 11.17
N LEU A 38 0.70 -0.23 9.90
CA LEU A 38 0.73 1.03 9.15
C LEU A 38 -0.68 1.61 9.03
N ALA A 39 -1.67 0.84 8.56
CA ALA A 39 -3.04 1.31 8.40
C ALA A 39 -3.63 1.85 9.71
N ARG A 40 -3.39 1.17 10.85
CA ARG A 40 -3.82 1.63 12.19
C ARG A 40 -3.18 2.96 12.57
N THR A 41 -1.90 3.16 12.23
CA THR A 41 -1.17 4.43 12.49
C THR A 41 -1.86 5.60 11.79
N PHE A 42 -2.38 5.39 10.58
CA PHE A 42 -3.16 6.38 9.83
C PHE A 42 -4.65 6.42 10.20
N LYS A 43 -5.10 5.56 11.13
CA LYS A 43 -6.52 5.35 11.49
C LYS A 43 -7.40 4.98 10.28
N LEU A 44 -6.86 4.17 9.37
CA LEU A 44 -7.53 3.71 8.16
C LEU A 44 -7.73 2.20 8.19
N SER A 45 -8.65 1.71 7.35
CA SER A 45 -8.67 0.30 7.00
C SER A 45 -7.48 -0.02 6.09
N ARG A 46 -7.07 -1.29 6.04
CA ARG A 46 -5.97 -1.74 5.17
C ARG A 46 -6.20 -1.39 3.70
N SER A 47 -7.42 -1.59 3.20
CA SER A 47 -7.75 -1.28 1.80
C SER A 47 -7.77 0.22 1.51
N GLU A 48 -8.24 1.05 2.46
CA GLU A 48 -8.18 2.51 2.31
C GLU A 48 -6.74 3.03 2.35
N PHE A 49 -5.90 2.47 3.22
CA PHE A 49 -4.48 2.78 3.26
C PHE A 49 -3.79 2.51 1.91
N ILE A 50 -4.03 1.34 1.32
CA ILE A 50 -3.51 0.97 -0.02
C ILE A 50 -4.08 1.88 -1.12
N GLU A 51 -5.36 2.23 -1.05
CA GLU A 51 -5.98 3.11 -2.03
C GLU A 51 -5.37 4.52 -1.99
N ARG A 52 -5.12 5.06 -0.80
CA ARG A 52 -4.46 6.36 -0.63
C ARG A 52 -3.02 6.36 -1.11
N ILE A 53 -2.30 5.24 -0.98
CA ILE A 53 -0.99 5.06 -1.63
C ILE A 53 -1.14 5.15 -3.15
N GLY A 54 -2.06 4.38 -3.73
CA GLY A 54 -2.28 4.36 -5.19
C GLY A 54 -2.74 5.70 -5.76
N ARG A 55 -3.47 6.50 -4.98
CA ARG A 55 -3.90 7.87 -5.33
C ARG A 55 -2.84 8.94 -5.04
N GLY A 56 -1.67 8.57 -4.49
CA GLY A 56 -0.60 9.52 -4.14
C GLY A 56 -0.90 10.40 -2.91
N LEU A 57 -1.94 10.07 -2.15
CA LEU A 57 -2.31 10.75 -0.89
C LEU A 57 -1.40 10.31 0.28
N ILE A 58 -0.79 9.14 0.17
CA ILE A 58 0.29 8.66 1.04
C ILE A 58 1.52 8.43 0.17
N ALA A 59 2.60 9.14 0.48
CA ALA A 59 3.84 9.03 -0.28
C ALA A 59 4.58 7.73 0.04
N VAL A 60 5.02 7.04 -1.01
CA VAL A 60 5.97 5.93 -0.89
C VAL A 60 7.37 6.50 -1.02
N SER A 61 8.16 6.39 0.04
CA SER A 61 9.57 6.73 0.00
C SER A 61 10.38 5.50 -0.38
N VAL A 62 11.26 5.63 -1.36
CA VAL A 62 12.23 4.60 -1.71
C VAL A 62 13.51 4.92 -0.96
N THR A 63 13.94 4.03 -0.07
CA THR A 63 15.24 4.21 0.57
C THR A 63 16.36 3.76 -0.39
N PRO A 64 17.56 4.36 -0.33
CA PRO A 64 18.66 4.00 -1.24
C PRO A 64 18.98 2.49 -1.25
N GLN A 65 18.78 1.81 -0.12
CA GLN A 65 18.98 0.36 0.02
C GLN A 65 18.03 -0.47 -0.86
N MET A 66 16.89 0.09 -1.28
CA MET A 66 15.91 -0.57 -2.16
C MET A 66 16.27 -0.46 -3.65
N LEU A 67 17.12 0.51 -4.03
CA LEU A 67 17.57 0.73 -5.42
C LEU A 67 18.84 -0.06 -5.79
N ALA A 68 19.54 -0.60 -4.79
CA ALA A 68 20.76 -1.38 -4.96
C ALA A 68 20.72 -2.66 -4.11
N PRO A 69 20.05 -3.73 -4.58
CA PRO A 69 19.99 -5.01 -3.86
C PRO A 69 21.31 -5.81 -3.85
N GLU A 70 22.39 -5.34 -4.48
CA GLU A 70 23.59 -6.15 -4.79
C GLU A 70 24.85 -5.78 -3.97
N ALA A 71 24.74 -5.53 -2.66
CA ALA A 71 25.92 -5.26 -1.82
C ALA A 71 25.89 -5.96 -0.45
N SER A 72 25.37 -7.18 -0.40
CA SER A 72 25.46 -8.02 0.82
C SER A 72 25.85 -9.46 0.53
N LYS A 73 26.64 -9.70 -0.53
CA LYS A 73 27.38 -10.95 -0.69
C LYS A 73 28.85 -10.62 -0.89
N GLU A 74 29.69 -11.34 -0.15
CA GLU A 74 31.16 -11.26 -0.10
C GLU A 74 31.77 -10.30 0.93
N GLU A 75 31.66 -10.64 2.21
CA GLU A 75 32.78 -10.55 3.18
C GLU A 75 32.61 -11.63 4.25
N ASP A 76 32.83 -12.89 3.87
CA ASP A 76 33.22 -13.96 4.81
C ASP A 76 34.16 -14.98 4.10
N ALA A 77 34.94 -14.47 3.15
CA ALA A 77 36.09 -15.15 2.61
C ALA A 77 37.31 -14.30 2.95
N VAL A 78 37.85 -14.52 4.15
CA VAL A 78 39.26 -14.49 4.56
C VAL A 78 39.33 -14.09 6.03
N ALA A 79 39.43 -15.09 6.89
CA ALA A 79 40.18 -14.98 8.14
C ALA A 79 40.69 -16.37 8.54
N VAL A 80 41.87 -16.68 7.96
CA VAL A 80 42.99 -17.51 8.47
C VAL A 80 42.71 -18.95 8.87
#